data_AF-A0A2J7Z8I1-F1
#
_entry.id   AF-A0A2J7Z8I1-F1
#
_cell.length_a   1.000
_cell.length_b   1.000
_cell.length_c   1.000
_cell.angle_alpha   90.00
_cell.angle_beta   90.00
_cell.angle_gamma   90.00
#
_symmetry.space_group_name_H-M   'P 1'
#
loop_
_entity.id
_entity.type
_entity.pdbx_description
1 polymer ?
#
loop_
_entity_poly.entity_id
_entity_poly.type
_entity_poly.pdbx_seq_one_letter_code
_entity_poly.pdbx_strand_id
1 'polypeptide(L)'
;MHSPGRTPTRLRILVTATAAGLIAAGGLIAAGTTGRDAPATATPAPIPVHNADGLREALAGARPGDTIRLADGEYRGSFEISASGTSGSRITLTGSSRAVLTASGGYGLRLNGASYWTVRGITVRGGKEGIRIDGARNVTVDSVSVSVRRPGHA
;
A
#
# COMPACT_ATOMS: atom_id res chain seq x y z
N MET A 1 34.50 -29.57 -7.23
CA MET A 1 33.85 -28.47 -7.98
C MET A 1 32.61 -28.06 -7.18
N HIS A 2 32.76 -27.09 -6.28
CA HIS A 2 32.13 -25.74 -6.33
C HIS A 2 30.59 -25.79 -6.50
N SER A 3 29.71 -25.21 -5.68
CA SER A 3 29.75 -24.42 -4.44
C SER A 3 28.27 -24.25 -4.00
N PRO A 4 27.89 -24.22 -2.70
CA PRO A 4 26.50 -23.99 -2.26
C PRO A 4 26.10 -22.50 -2.28
N GLY A 5 24.92 -22.21 -2.85
CA GLY A 5 24.34 -20.87 -2.95
C GLY A 5 23.83 -20.33 -1.61
N ARG A 6 24.35 -19.17 -1.20
CA ARG A 6 24.13 -18.50 0.08
C ARG A 6 22.85 -17.68 0.09
N THR A 7 22.12 -17.77 1.20
CA THR A 7 21.05 -16.87 1.66
C THR A 7 21.57 -15.43 1.80
N PRO A 8 20.87 -14.40 1.31
CA PRO A 8 21.16 -13.03 1.68
C PRO A 8 20.49 -12.68 3.03
N THR A 9 21.33 -12.58 4.04
CA THR A 9 21.06 -12.10 5.40
C THR A 9 20.53 -10.66 5.41
N ARG A 10 19.45 -10.44 6.17
CA ARG A 10 18.90 -9.12 6.49
C ARG A 10 19.94 -8.28 7.24
N LEU A 11 20.20 -7.07 6.75
CA LEU A 11 20.95 -6.05 7.49
C LEU A 11 20.19 -4.73 7.37
N ARG A 12 19.46 -4.34 8.43
CA ARG A 12 18.92 -2.98 8.56
C ARG A 12 19.64 -2.32 9.71
N ILE A 13 20.53 -1.42 9.30
CA ILE A 13 21.50 -0.70 10.12
C ILE A 13 20.76 0.21 11.10
N LEU A 14 21.11 0.09 12.37
CA LEU A 14 20.74 0.98 13.46
C LEU A 14 21.64 2.22 13.36
N VAL A 15 21.09 3.39 13.04
CA VAL A 15 21.84 4.65 13.10
C VAL A 15 21.46 5.38 14.38
N THR A 16 22.32 5.22 15.39
CA THR A 16 22.41 6.10 16.56
C THR A 16 23.13 7.38 16.15
N ALA A 17 22.44 8.52 16.20
CA ALA A 17 23.07 9.84 16.04
C ALA A 17 23.35 10.45 17.41
N THR A 18 24.61 10.85 17.58
CA THR A 18 25.26 11.36 18.78
C THR A 18 24.91 12.82 19.07
N ALA A 19 24.85 13.15 20.36
CA ALA A 19 24.76 14.51 20.89
C ALA A 19 26.14 15.21 20.91
N ALA A 20 26.16 16.51 20.61
CA ALA A 20 27.23 17.44 21.00
C ALA A 20 26.65 18.87 21.09
N GLY A 21 26.79 19.52 22.24
CA GLY A 21 26.37 20.90 22.49
C GLY A 21 27.53 21.89 22.45
N LEU A 22 27.22 23.19 22.58
CA LEU A 22 28.02 24.22 23.29
C LEU A 22 27.29 25.57 23.34
N ILE A 23 27.71 26.37 24.31
CA ILE A 23 26.99 27.39 25.08
C ILE A 23 27.16 28.80 24.49
N ALA A 24 26.10 29.61 24.52
CA ALA A 24 26.20 31.07 24.50
C ALA A 24 25.16 31.69 25.46
N ALA A 25 25.63 32.49 26.41
CA ALA A 25 24.83 33.18 27.42
C ALA A 25 24.25 34.49 26.87
N GLY A 26 22.98 34.78 27.18
CA GLY A 26 22.41 36.11 26.99
C GLY A 26 20.88 36.18 27.14
N GLY A 27 20.42 36.90 28.17
CA GLY A 27 19.21 37.75 28.07
C GLY A 27 17.86 37.18 28.54
N LEU A 28 17.50 37.55 29.78
CA LEU A 28 16.22 38.08 30.28
C LEU A 28 14.85 37.43 29.89
N ILE A 29 14.06 37.21 30.94
CA ILE A 29 12.77 36.50 31.09
C ILE A 29 11.61 37.08 30.24
N ALA A 30 10.85 36.19 29.59
CA ALA A 30 9.41 36.36 29.37
C ALA A 30 8.72 34.98 29.43
N ALA A 31 7.89 34.78 30.45
CA ALA A 31 7.04 33.60 30.58
C ALA A 31 5.95 33.64 29.50
N GLY A 32 6.20 32.98 28.38
CA GLY A 32 5.17 32.60 27.42
C GLY A 32 5.07 31.08 27.43
N THR A 33 3.92 30.54 27.81
CA THR A 33 3.61 29.11 27.62
C THR A 33 3.57 28.83 26.12
N THR A 34 4.71 28.62 25.48
CA THR A 34 4.74 27.98 24.17
C THR A 34 4.30 26.55 24.41
N GLY A 35 3.01 26.30 24.19
CA GLY A 35 2.49 24.96 24.05
C GLY A 35 3.46 24.19 23.16
N ARG A 36 3.94 23.05 23.64
CA ARG A 36 4.67 22.12 22.79
C ARG A 36 3.72 21.82 21.65
N ASP A 37 3.98 22.38 20.48
CA ASP A 37 3.42 21.92 19.23
C ASP A 37 3.97 20.50 19.08
N ALA A 38 3.21 19.53 19.61
CA ALA A 38 3.49 18.13 19.35
C ALA A 38 3.48 17.99 17.84
N PRO A 39 4.52 17.41 17.21
CA PRO A 39 4.52 17.27 15.77
C PRO A 39 3.26 16.49 15.40
N ALA A 40 2.31 17.18 14.75
CA ALA A 40 1.15 16.52 14.19
C ALA A 40 1.71 15.45 13.25
N THR A 41 1.45 14.18 13.57
CA THR A 41 1.88 13.05 12.74
C THR A 41 1.19 13.21 11.40
N ALA A 42 1.88 13.85 10.45
CA ALA A 42 1.32 14.13 9.13
C ALA A 42 1.02 12.77 8.48
N THR A 43 -0.26 12.52 8.25
CA THR A 43 -0.67 11.32 7.50
C THR A 43 -0.06 11.42 6.10
N PRO A 44 0.65 10.39 5.61
CA PRO A 44 1.23 10.41 4.28
C PRO A 44 0.18 10.76 3.23
N ALA A 45 0.55 11.65 2.30
CA ALA A 45 -0.31 11.96 1.17
C ALA A 45 -0.59 10.69 0.34
N PRO A 46 -1.80 10.51 -0.19
CA PRO A 46 -2.12 9.34 -1.00
C PRO A 46 -1.30 9.33 -2.29
N ILE A 47 -0.86 8.14 -2.71
CA ILE A 47 -0.17 7.87 -3.96
C ILE A 47 -1.21 7.87 -5.09
N PRO A 48 -1.23 8.88 -5.98
CA PRO A 48 -2.20 8.94 -7.07
C PRO A 48 -1.79 7.99 -8.19
N VAL A 49 -2.75 7.22 -8.70
CA VAL A 49 -2.50 6.24 -9.78
C VAL A 49 -3.55 6.40 -10.87
N HIS A 50 -3.10 6.57 -12.10
CA HIS A 50 -3.97 6.91 -13.24
C HIS A 50 -4.02 5.85 -14.35
N ASN A 51 -3.17 4.83 -14.30
CA ASN A 51 -3.09 3.79 -15.32
C ASN A 51 -2.60 2.45 -14.74
N ALA A 52 -2.63 1.40 -15.57
CA ALA A 52 -2.29 0.03 -15.15
C ALA A 52 -0.82 -0.13 -14.75
N ASP A 53 0.11 0.53 -15.44
CA ASP A 53 1.55 0.43 -15.12
C ASP A 53 1.87 1.10 -13.79
N GLY A 54 1.35 2.30 -13.57
CA GLY A 54 1.46 2.98 -12.29
C GLY A 54 0.81 2.19 -11.14
N LEU A 55 -0.26 1.44 -11.42
CA LEU A 55 -0.84 0.54 -10.42
C LEU A 55 0.12 -0.60 -10.07
N ARG A 56 0.76 -1.24 -11.05
CA ARG A 56 1.74 -2.32 -10.81
C ARG A 56 2.91 -1.80 -9.99
N GLU A 57 3.45 -0.64 -10.35
CA GLU A 57 4.56 0.00 -9.64
C GLU A 57 4.16 0.36 -8.20
N ALA A 58 2.98 0.97 -8.01
CA ALA A 58 2.50 1.33 -6.68
C ALA A 58 2.30 0.10 -5.78
N LEU A 59 1.74 -1.00 -6.30
CA LEU A 59 1.55 -2.23 -5.53
C LEU A 59 2.88 -2.91 -5.19
N ALA A 60 3.86 -2.88 -6.11
CA ALA A 60 5.19 -3.42 -5.87
C ALA A 60 6.00 -2.58 -4.85
N GLY A 61 5.81 -1.26 -4.86
CA GLY A 61 6.48 -0.32 -3.97
C GLY A 61 5.79 -0.08 -2.63
N ALA A 62 4.62 -0.66 -2.40
CA ALA A 62 3.75 -0.36 -1.26
C ALA A 62 4.41 -0.67 0.09
N ARG A 63 4.26 0.26 1.04
CA ARG A 63 4.77 0.19 2.41
C ARG A 63 3.63 0.28 3.43
N PRO A 64 3.82 -0.25 4.66
CA PRO A 64 2.83 -0.11 5.72
C PRO A 64 2.41 1.36 5.93
N GLY A 65 1.11 1.61 5.89
CA GLY A 65 0.52 2.95 6.00
C GLY A 65 0.25 3.67 4.68
N ASP A 66 0.72 3.14 3.54
CA ASP A 66 0.48 3.76 2.25
C ASP A 66 -1.00 3.71 1.87
N THR A 67 -1.45 4.77 1.20
CA THR A 67 -2.76 4.82 0.54
C THR A 67 -2.55 5.00 -0.95
N ILE A 68 -2.84 3.96 -1.72
CA ILE A 68 -2.85 3.97 -3.18
C ILE A 68 -4.25 4.38 -3.63
N ARG A 69 -4.36 5.54 -4.31
CA ARG A 69 -5.62 6.10 -4.77
C ARG A 69 -5.72 6.03 -6.28
N LEU A 70 -6.61 5.16 -6.76
CA LEU A 70 -6.96 5.06 -8.16
C LEU A 70 -7.82 6.24 -8.58
N ALA A 71 -7.47 6.84 -9.71
CA ALA A 71 -8.39 7.69 -10.45
C ALA A 71 -9.47 6.85 -11.15
N ASP A 72 -10.54 7.52 -11.56
CA ASP A 72 -11.56 6.88 -12.40
C ASP A 72 -10.93 6.52 -13.76
N GLY A 73 -11.16 5.28 -14.22
CA GLY A 73 -10.51 4.77 -15.42
C GLY A 73 -10.49 3.25 -15.48
N GLU A 74 -10.02 2.73 -16.60
CA GLU A 74 -9.86 1.29 -16.83
C GLU A 74 -8.40 0.87 -16.66
N TYR A 75 -8.17 -0.10 -15.79
CA TYR A 75 -6.88 -0.68 -15.46
C TYR A 75 -6.84 -2.11 -16.02
N ARG A 76 -6.21 -2.31 -17.17
CA ARG A 76 -6.18 -3.62 -17.84
C ARG A 76 -5.01 -4.48 -17.38
N GLY A 77 -5.32 -5.73 -17.03
CA GLY A 77 -4.36 -6.75 -16.66
C GLY A 77 -4.75 -7.49 -15.39
N SER A 78 -3.82 -8.32 -14.91
CA SER A 78 -3.91 -9.00 -13.62
C SER A 78 -3.01 -8.29 -12.62
N PHE A 79 -3.54 -7.97 -11.44
CA PHE A 79 -2.81 -7.22 -10.42
C PHE A 79 -2.53 -8.13 -9.22
N GLU A 80 -1.27 -8.23 -8.83
CA GLU A 80 -0.85 -9.00 -7.66
C GLU A 80 -0.33 -8.07 -6.56
N ILE A 81 -0.72 -8.38 -5.34
CA ILE A 81 -0.29 -7.73 -4.11
C ILE A 81 0.47 -8.75 -3.28
N SER A 82 1.74 -8.48 -2.99
CA SER A 82 2.61 -9.34 -2.18
C SER A 82 3.17 -8.63 -0.93
N ALA A 83 3.20 -7.29 -0.93
CA ALA A 83 3.59 -6.51 0.25
C ALA A 83 2.57 -6.68 1.39
N SER A 84 3.02 -6.60 2.64
CA SER A 84 2.14 -6.64 3.81
C SER A 84 2.21 -5.33 4.59
N GLY A 85 1.07 -4.88 5.09
CA GLY A 85 1.01 -3.86 6.12
C GLY A 85 1.30 -4.44 7.52
N THR A 86 0.98 -3.66 8.54
CA THR A 86 1.02 -4.09 9.94
C THR A 86 -0.32 -3.82 10.64
N SER A 87 -0.51 -4.33 11.85
CA SER A 87 -1.73 -4.09 12.63
C SER A 87 -2.00 -2.60 12.91
N GLY A 88 -0.94 -1.80 13.07
CA GLY A 88 -1.04 -0.34 13.29
C GLY A 88 -0.91 0.50 12.01
N SER A 89 -0.56 -0.10 10.87
CA SER A 89 -0.32 0.63 9.62
C SER A 89 -0.71 -0.24 8.43
N ARG A 90 -2.02 -0.33 8.20
CA ARG A 90 -2.60 -1.06 7.05
C ARG A 90 -2.25 -0.35 5.75
N ILE A 91 -2.12 -1.13 4.67
CA ILE A 91 -1.97 -0.56 3.32
C ILE A 91 -3.37 -0.48 2.70
N THR A 92 -3.68 0.64 2.07
CA THR A 92 -5.01 0.89 1.50
C THR A 92 -4.93 1.04 -0.01
N LEU A 93 -5.70 0.24 -0.75
CA LEU A 93 -6.03 0.46 -2.16
C LEU A 93 -7.44 1.02 -2.24
N THR A 94 -7.61 2.24 -2.74
CA THR A 94 -8.91 2.90 -2.80
C THR A 94 -9.16 3.61 -4.12
N GLY A 95 -10.42 3.75 -4.49
CA GLY A 95 -10.87 4.50 -5.67
C GLY A 95 -12.38 4.74 -5.59
N SER A 96 -12.98 5.09 -6.72
CA SER A 96 -14.43 5.07 -6.89
C SER A 96 -14.86 3.80 -7.64
N SER A 97 -16.17 3.56 -7.73
CA SER A 97 -16.73 2.46 -8.52
C SER A 97 -16.40 2.56 -10.02
N ARG A 98 -15.91 3.71 -10.48
CA ARG A 98 -15.42 3.94 -11.85
C ARG A 98 -13.92 3.65 -12.02
N ALA A 99 -13.20 3.30 -10.96
CA ALA A 99 -11.86 2.71 -11.05
C ALA A 99 -12.00 1.20 -11.30
N VAL A 100 -11.89 0.79 -12.56
CA VAL A 100 -12.24 -0.57 -13.03
C VAL A 100 -11.00 -1.38 -13.36
N LEU A 101 -10.70 -2.39 -12.55
CA LEU A 101 -9.68 -3.40 -12.85
C LEU A 101 -10.28 -4.43 -13.81
N THR A 102 -9.81 -4.47 -15.05
CA THR A 102 -10.31 -5.38 -16.08
C THR A 102 -9.29 -6.47 -16.41
N ALA A 103 -9.62 -7.72 -16.06
CA ALA A 103 -8.83 -8.89 -16.41
C ALA A 103 -9.45 -9.65 -17.59
N SER A 104 -8.62 -10.07 -18.54
CA SER A 104 -9.01 -10.92 -19.68
C SER A 104 -8.95 -12.42 -19.37
N GLY A 105 -8.30 -12.80 -18.27
CA GLY A 105 -8.15 -14.17 -17.78
C GLY A 105 -7.55 -14.19 -16.37
N GLY A 106 -7.38 -15.37 -15.77
CA GLY A 106 -6.79 -15.49 -14.44
C GLY A 106 -7.59 -14.74 -13.37
N TYR A 107 -6.92 -13.88 -12.61
CA TYR A 107 -7.51 -13.06 -11.55
C TYR A 107 -7.53 -11.56 -11.91
N GLY A 108 -8.53 -10.84 -11.42
CA GLY A 108 -8.57 -9.37 -11.44
C GLY A 108 -7.60 -8.77 -10.41
N LEU A 109 -7.70 -9.20 -9.16
CA LEU A 109 -6.80 -8.81 -8.08
C LEU A 109 -6.44 -10.04 -7.23
N ARG A 110 -5.15 -10.27 -6.98
CA ARG A 110 -4.68 -11.34 -6.10
C ARG A 110 -3.86 -10.78 -4.94
N LEU A 111 -4.24 -11.12 -3.72
CA LEU A 111 -3.44 -10.91 -2.52
C LEU A 111 -2.72 -12.22 -2.20
N ASN A 112 -1.39 -12.23 -2.37
CA ASN A 112 -0.50 -13.38 -2.24
C ASN A 112 0.38 -13.22 -0.99
N GLY A 113 -0.04 -13.80 0.14
CA GLY A 113 0.60 -13.60 1.44
C GLY A 113 0.48 -12.19 2.02
N ALA A 114 -0.21 -11.28 1.31
CA ALA A 114 -0.30 -9.85 1.61
C ALA A 114 -1.30 -9.54 2.74
N SER A 115 -0.81 -9.48 3.97
CA SER A 115 -1.63 -9.24 5.16
C SER A 115 -1.82 -7.74 5.45
N TYR A 116 -2.86 -7.41 6.22
CA TYR A 116 -3.17 -6.04 6.68
C TYR A 116 -3.47 -5.05 5.54
N TRP A 117 -4.23 -5.49 4.54
CA TRP A 117 -4.71 -4.65 3.45
C TRP A 117 -6.16 -4.19 3.64
N THR A 118 -6.47 -3.03 3.10
CA THR A 118 -7.83 -2.54 2.89
C THR A 118 -8.02 -2.26 1.42
N VAL A 119 -8.94 -2.97 0.76
CA VAL A 119 -9.34 -2.72 -0.63
C VAL A 119 -10.74 -2.12 -0.60
N ARG A 120 -10.90 -0.89 -1.09
CA ARG A 120 -12.15 -0.16 -0.93
C ARG A 120 -12.62 0.60 -2.17
N GLY A 121 -13.90 0.43 -2.50
CA GLY A 121 -14.61 1.33 -3.41
C GLY A 121 -14.37 1.10 -4.89
N ILE A 122 -13.58 0.10 -5.29
CA ILE A 122 -13.19 -0.14 -6.68
C ILE A 122 -14.13 -1.14 -7.37
N THR A 123 -14.02 -1.25 -8.69
CA THR A 123 -14.68 -2.30 -9.47
C THR A 123 -13.64 -3.28 -10.02
N VAL A 124 -13.93 -4.59 -9.93
CA VAL A 124 -13.16 -5.65 -10.57
C VAL A 124 -14.05 -6.36 -11.60
N ARG A 125 -13.59 -6.41 -12.85
CA ARG A 125 -14.33 -6.93 -14.00
C ARG A 125 -13.53 -7.98 -14.76
N GLY A 126 -14.22 -9.02 -15.22
CA GLY A 126 -13.64 -10.09 -16.04
C GLY A 126 -12.85 -11.10 -15.21
N GLY A 127 -11.88 -11.74 -15.84
CA GLY A 127 -11.10 -12.84 -15.25
C GLY A 127 -11.92 -14.12 -15.04
N LYS A 128 -11.21 -15.19 -14.66
CA LYS A 128 -11.81 -16.42 -14.09
C LYS A 128 -12.13 -16.21 -12.60
N GLU A 129 -11.32 -15.41 -11.93
CA GLU A 129 -11.44 -15.02 -10.53
C GLU A 129 -11.50 -13.50 -10.44
N GLY A 130 -12.41 -12.95 -9.63
CA GLY A 130 -12.46 -11.51 -9.39
C GLY A 130 -11.34 -11.09 -8.46
N ILE A 131 -11.50 -11.41 -7.17
CA ILE A 131 -10.50 -11.17 -6.12
C ILE A 131 -10.12 -12.50 -5.49
N ARG A 132 -8.82 -12.80 -5.47
CA ARG A 132 -8.26 -13.98 -4.79
C ARG A 132 -7.44 -13.56 -3.59
N ILE A 133 -7.69 -14.16 -2.43
CA ILE A 133 -6.93 -13.94 -1.20
C ILE A 133 -6.28 -15.27 -0.82
N ASP A 134 -4.96 -15.34 -0.90
CA ASP A 134 -4.18 -16.57 -0.85
C ASP A 134 -3.08 -16.38 0.21
N GLY A 135 -3.18 -17.09 1.34
CA GLY A 135 -2.20 -17.00 2.44
C GLY A 135 -2.15 -15.64 3.18
N ALA A 136 -3.07 -14.71 2.92
CA ALA A 136 -3.14 -13.40 3.55
C ALA A 136 -4.07 -13.38 4.79
N ARG A 137 -3.77 -12.50 5.74
CA ARG A 137 -4.56 -12.31 6.98
C ARG A 137 -4.93 -10.84 7.19
N ASN A 138 -6.00 -10.58 7.93
CA ASN A 138 -6.44 -9.21 8.26
C ASN A 138 -6.66 -8.33 7.01
N VAL A 139 -7.29 -8.90 5.98
CA VAL A 139 -7.69 -8.18 4.76
C VAL A 139 -9.12 -7.69 4.92
N THR A 140 -9.37 -6.43 4.61
CA THR A 140 -10.72 -5.85 4.53
C THR A 140 -11.02 -5.54 3.08
N VAL A 141 -12.14 -6.06 2.57
CA VAL A 141 -12.69 -5.71 1.26
C VAL A 141 -14.03 -5.03 1.52
N ASP A 142 -14.14 -3.77 1.15
CA ASP A 142 -15.30 -2.92 1.46
C ASP A 142 -15.79 -2.19 0.21
N SER A 143 -17.10 -2.14 0.01
CA SER A 143 -17.70 -1.37 -1.10
C SER A 143 -17.12 -1.70 -2.49
N VAL A 144 -16.69 -2.94 -2.71
CA VAL A 144 -16.11 -3.39 -3.99
C VAL A 144 -17.18 -4.06 -4.85
N SER A 145 -17.26 -3.66 -6.12
CA SER A 145 -18.08 -4.34 -7.12
C SER A 145 -17.26 -5.40 -7.86
N VAL A 146 -17.78 -6.62 -7.97
CA VAL A 146 -17.09 -7.72 -8.67
C VAL A 146 -18.02 -8.32 -9.72
N SER A 147 -17.51 -8.42 -10.96
CA SER A 147 -18.20 -9.08 -12.05
C SER A 147 -17.21 -9.98 -12.80
N VAL A 148 -17.41 -11.31 -12.76
CA VAL A 148 -16.59 -12.28 -13.49
C VAL A 148 -17.23 -12.64 -14.82
N ARG A 149 -16.43 -13.05 -15.81
CA ARG A 149 -16.97 -13.48 -17.10
C ARG A 149 -17.73 -14.79 -16.92
N ARG A 150 -19.04 -14.80 -17.17
CA ARG A 150 -19.77 -16.06 -17.33
C ARG A 150 -19.41 -16.68 -18.69
N PRO A 151 -19.00 -17.94 -18.74
CA PRO A 151 -18.98 -18.66 -20.02
C PRO A 151 -20.42 -18.82 -20.53
N GLY A 152 -20.70 -18.44 -21.77
CA GLY A 152 -21.92 -18.88 -22.49
C GLY A 152 -22.97 -17.85 -22.92
N HIS A 153 -22.75 -16.54 -22.85
CA HIS A 153 -23.63 -15.58 -23.52
C HIS A 153 -22.81 -14.57 -24.33
N ALA A 154 -22.91 -14.70 -25.65
CA ALA A 154 -22.48 -13.73 -26.66
C ALA A 154 -23.68 -12.88 -27.07
#